data_AF-A0A5P8MZL1-F1
#
_entry.id   AF-A0A5P8MZL1-F1
#
_cell.length_a   1.000
_cell.length_b   1.000
_cell.length_c   1.000
_cell.angle_alpha   90.00
_cell.angle_beta   90.00
_cell.angle_gamma   90.00
#
_symmetry.space_group_name_H-M   'P 1'
#
loop_
_entity.id
_entity.type
_entity.pdbx_description
1 polymer ?
#
loop_
_entity_poly.entity_id
_entity_poly.type
_entity_poly.pdbx_seq_one_letter_code
_entity_poly.pdbx_strand_id
1 'polypeptide(L)'
;MTRNTRVVDVIAELQDYGITVDVHDPWVDAAEAQNEYGITPIEKPEDGAYDGVILAVAHQQFAQMGSAELRRFGKPDSVLYDLKYVLSVSERDLRL
;
A
#
# COMPACT_ATOMS: atom_id res chain seq x y z
N MET A 1 10.83 16.99 9.30
CA MET A 1 9.39 16.68 9.46
C MET A 1 9.05 15.66 8.38
N THR A 2 9.15 14.39 8.74
CA THR A 2 9.43 13.25 7.85
C THR A 2 8.16 12.80 7.11
N ARG A 3 8.27 12.58 5.80
CA ARG A 3 7.15 12.51 4.83
C ARG A 3 6.25 11.25 4.90
N ASN A 4 6.43 10.36 5.88
CA ASN A 4 5.71 9.09 5.99
C ASN A 4 4.69 9.00 7.14
N THR A 5 4.56 10.04 7.97
CA THR A 5 3.71 9.98 9.18
C THR A 5 2.23 9.72 8.90
N ARG A 6 1.71 10.14 7.74
CA ARG A 6 0.28 9.90 7.41
C ARG A 6 -0.02 8.47 7.02
N VAL A 7 0.97 7.71 6.53
CA VAL A 7 0.74 6.31 6.14
C VAL A 7 0.53 5.47 7.40
N VAL A 8 1.32 5.74 8.44
CA VAL A 8 1.21 5.04 9.73
C VAL A 8 -0.09 5.37 10.45
N ASP A 9 -0.59 6.61 10.34
CA ASP A 9 -1.92 6.98 10.86
C ASP A 9 -3.03 6.14 10.18
N VAL A 10 -2.99 6.01 8.85
CA VAL A 10 -3.98 5.19 8.11
C VAL A 10 -3.88 3.72 8.49
N ILE A 11 -2.67 3.18 8.65
CA ILE A 11 -2.47 1.79 9.08
C ILE A 11 -3.05 1.57 10.49
N ALA A 12 -2.75 2.48 11.41
CA ALA A 12 -3.23 2.41 12.79
C ALA A 12 -4.77 2.47 12.86
N GLU A 13 -5.41 3.36 12.09
CA GLU A 13 -6.87 3.42 12.03
C GLU A 13 -7.46 2.12 11.48
N LEU A 14 -6.94 1.61 10.35
CA LEU A 14 -7.40 0.34 9.78
C LEU A 14 -7.27 -0.82 10.77
N GLN A 15 -6.16 -0.89 11.49
CA GLN A 15 -5.95 -1.89 12.55
C GLN A 15 -6.91 -1.71 13.73
N ASP A 16 -7.25 -0.47 14.11
CA ASP A 16 -8.25 -0.16 15.14
C ASP A 16 -9.67 -0.60 14.72
N TYR A 17 -9.99 -0.52 13.42
CA TYR A 17 -11.19 -1.11 12.82
C TYR A 17 -11.16 -2.65 12.76
N GLY A 18 -10.08 -3.29 13.19
CA GLY A 18 -9.91 -4.75 13.16
C GLY A 18 -9.51 -5.30 11.79
N ILE A 19 -9.01 -4.45 10.89
CA ILE A 19 -8.55 -4.85 9.56
C ILE A 19 -7.08 -5.30 9.66
N THR A 20 -6.75 -6.44 9.06
CA THR A 20 -5.37 -6.90 8.92
C THR A 20 -4.69 -6.09 7.82
N VAL A 21 -3.62 -5.39 8.18
CA VAL A 21 -2.86 -4.53 7.26
C VAL A 21 -1.44 -5.05 7.14
N ASP A 22 -1.08 -5.45 5.92
CA ASP A 22 0.30 -5.74 5.56
C ASP A 22 0.93 -4.53 4.87
N VAL A 23 2.17 -4.23 5.24
CA VAL A 23 2.92 -3.09 4.70
C VAL A 23 4.07 -3.61 3.88
N HIS A 24 4.15 -3.24 2.60
CA HIS A 24 5.28 -3.56 1.76
C HIS A 24 5.94 -2.27 1.26
N ASP A 25 7.20 -2.06 1.66
CA ASP A 25 8.00 -0.95 1.15
C ASP A 25 9.47 -1.40 1.02
N PRO A 26 10.02 -1.49 -0.22
CA PRO A 26 11.41 -1.93 -0.42
C PRO A 26 12.45 -0.87 0.00
N TRP A 27 12.03 0.36 0.31
CA TRP A 27 12.91 1.46 0.71
C TRP A 27 12.94 1.66 2.22
N VAL A 28 12.03 1.03 2.97
CA VAL A 28 11.98 1.14 4.42
C VAL A 28 12.77 0.01 5.06
N ASP A 29 13.56 0.33 6.07
CA ASP A 29 14.20 -0.68 6.90
C ASP A 29 13.17 -1.25 7.89
N ALA A 30 13.02 -2.57 7.92
CA ALA A 30 12.04 -3.23 8.78
C ALA A 30 12.32 -3.01 10.27
N ALA A 31 13.59 -2.93 10.67
CA ALA A 31 13.95 -2.68 12.07
C ALA A 31 13.68 -1.22 12.46
N GLU A 32 13.89 -0.27 11.55
CA GLU A 32 13.52 1.14 11.75
C GLU A 32 11.99 1.29 11.83
N ALA A 33 11.24 0.70 10.90
CA ALA A 33 9.78 0.73 10.90
C ALA A 33 9.16 0.11 12.16
N GLN A 34 9.73 -0.99 12.65
CA GLN A 34 9.27 -1.64 13.88
C GLN A 34 9.57 -0.80 15.11
N ASN A 35 10.76 -0.21 15.21
CA ASN A 35 11.16 0.59 16.37
C ASN A 35 10.44 1.94 16.42
N GLU A 36 10.22 2.57 15.26
CA GLU A 36 9.67 3.92 15.16
C GLU A 36 8.14 3.92 15.12
N TYR A 37 7.53 2.91 14.49
CA TYR A 37 6.08 2.86 14.24
C TYR A 37 5.40 1.57 14.72
N GLY A 38 6.14 0.58 15.20
CA GLY A 38 5.57 -0.71 15.63
C GLY A 38 5.06 -1.59 14.48
N ILE A 39 5.43 -1.25 13.24
CA ILE A 39 4.97 -1.93 12.02
C ILE A 39 6.09 -2.84 11.53
N THR A 40 5.75 -4.10 11.23
CA THR A 40 6.66 -5.03 10.55
C THR A 40 6.30 -5.07 9.05
N PRO A 41 7.13 -4.48 8.17
CA PRO A 41 6.92 -4.60 6.74
C PRO A 41 7.14 -6.04 6.27
N ILE A 42 6.33 -6.48 5.31
CA ILE A 42 6.50 -7.76 4.63
C ILE A 42 7.43 -7.61 3.42
N GLU A 43 8.22 -8.66 3.17
CA GLU A 43 9.19 -8.67 2.08
C GLU A 43 8.51 -8.71 0.71
N LYS A 44 7.37 -9.40 0.60
CA LYS A 44 6.57 -9.45 -0.63
C LYS A 44 5.09 -9.73 -0.31
N PRO A 45 4.15 -8.96 -0.88
CA PRO A 45 2.72 -9.27 -0.78
C PRO A 45 2.37 -10.56 -1.52
N GLU A 46 1.41 -11.30 -0.97
CA GLU A 46 0.86 -12.51 -1.59
C GLU A 46 -0.13 -12.17 -2.72
N ASP A 47 -0.06 -12.94 -3.80
CA ASP A 47 -0.94 -12.77 -4.96
C ASP A 47 -2.35 -13.29 -4.64
N GLY A 48 -3.38 -12.48 -4.90
CA GLY A 48 -4.78 -12.82 -4.71
C GLY A 48 -5.24 -12.92 -3.25
N ALA A 49 -4.43 -12.45 -2.30
CA ALA A 49 -4.72 -12.56 -0.87
C ALA A 49 -5.54 -11.37 -0.33
N TYR A 50 -5.39 -10.18 -0.93
CA TYR A 50 -5.87 -8.93 -0.35
C TYR A 50 -7.27 -8.54 -0.84
N ASP A 51 -8.13 -8.09 0.08
CA ASP A 51 -9.45 -7.52 -0.27
C ASP A 51 -9.34 -6.06 -0.73
N GLY A 52 -8.24 -5.38 -0.42
CA GLY A 52 -7.94 -4.03 -0.88
C GLY A 52 -6.45 -3.75 -0.92
N VAL A 53 -6.02 -2.99 -1.93
CA VAL A 53 -4.63 -2.58 -2.15
C VAL A 53 -4.57 -1.06 -2.11
N ILE A 54 -3.81 -0.51 -1.16
CA ILE A 54 -3.69 0.95 -0.98
C ILE A 54 -2.28 1.38 -1.34
N LEU A 55 -2.16 2.23 -2.35
CA LEU A 55 -0.89 2.85 -2.72
C LEU A 55 -0.69 4.14 -1.92
N ALA A 56 -0.04 3.99 -0.76
CA ALA A 56 0.17 5.09 0.20
C ALA A 56 1.44 5.92 -0.07
N VAL A 57 2.39 5.39 -0.87
CA VAL A 57 3.68 6.00 -1.20
C VAL A 57 3.86 6.20 -2.70
N ALA A 58 4.59 7.25 -3.08
CA ALA A 58 4.81 7.64 -4.47
C ALA A 58 6.09 7.06 -5.09
N HIS A 59 6.37 5.78 -4.83
CA HIS A 59 7.59 5.16 -5.35
C HIS A 59 7.43 4.86 -6.84
N GLN A 60 8.41 5.29 -7.65
CA GLN A 60 8.40 5.06 -9.09
C GLN A 60 8.37 3.57 -9.46
N GLN A 61 8.84 2.69 -8.58
CA GLN A 61 8.74 1.25 -8.77
C GLN A 61 7.28 0.78 -8.88
N PHE A 62 6.39 1.28 -8.02
CA PHE A 62 4.96 0.96 -8.10
C PHE A 62 4.29 1.59 -9.33
N ALA A 63 4.75 2.78 -9.73
CA ALA A 63 4.32 3.40 -11.00
C ALA A 63 4.72 2.55 -12.21
N GLN A 64 5.92 1.96 -12.20
CA GLN A 64 6.44 1.11 -13.27
C GLN A 64 5.79 -0.28 -13.29
N MET A 65 5.43 -0.83 -12.12
CA MET A 65 4.63 -2.05 -12.02
C MET A 65 3.24 -1.86 -12.65
N GLY A 66 2.67 -0.67 -12.48
CA GLY A 66 1.36 -0.32 -13.02
C GLY A 66 0.21 -0.97 -12.26
N SER A 67 -1.01 -0.58 -12.63
CA SER A 67 -2.25 -1.03 -11.99
C SER A 67 -2.49 -2.53 -12.13
N ALA A 68 -2.07 -3.14 -13.25
CA ALA A 68 -2.30 -4.55 -13.53
C ALA A 68 -1.57 -5.44 -12.52
N GLU A 69 -0.29 -5.17 -12.25
CA GLU A 69 0.49 -5.94 -11.28
C GLU A 69 0.03 -5.69 -9.84
N LEU A 70 -0.32 -4.44 -9.49
CA LEU A 70 -0.86 -4.14 -8.16
C LEU A 70 -2.19 -4.87 -7.89
N ARG A 71 -3.04 -5.01 -8.92
CA ARG A 71 -4.29 -5.78 -8.83
C ARG A 71 -4.05 -7.28 -8.65
N ARG A 72 -2.87 -7.82 -8.96
CA ARG A 72 -2.59 -9.25 -8.76
C ARG A 72 -2.47 -9.62 -7.30
N PHE A 73 -2.05 -8.67 -6.45
CA PHE A 73 -2.05 -8.87 -5.00
C PHE A 73 -3.47 -8.95 -4.45
N GLY A 74 -4.37 -8.19 -5.06
CA GLY A 74 -5.77 -8.21 -4.70
C GLY A 74 -6.53 -9.41 -5.26
N LYS A 75 -7.59 -9.81 -4.55
CA LYS A 75 -8.63 -10.72 -5.06
C LYS A 75 -9.33 -10.13 -6.29
N PRO A 76 -10.10 -10.92 -7.06
CA PRO A 76 -10.81 -10.43 -8.24
C PRO A 76 -11.70 -9.20 -7.98
N ASP A 77 -12.32 -9.13 -6.80
CA ASP A 77 -13.20 -8.02 -6.37
C ASP A 77 -12.47 -6.97 -5.50
N SER A 78 -11.14 -7.00 -5.49
CA SER A 78 -10.35 -6.08 -4.67
C SER A 78 -10.39 -4.65 -5.18
N VAL A 79 -10.28 -3.71 -4.23
CA VAL A 79 -10.23 -2.28 -4.53
C VAL A 79 -8.77 -1.82 -4.57
N LEU A 80 -8.34 -1.23 -5.68
CA LEU A 80 -7.05 -0.54 -5.78
C LEU A 80 -7.27 0.96 -5.53
N TYR A 81 -6.72 1.48 -4.43
CA TYR A 81 -6.85 2.89 -4.06
C TYR A 81 -5.51 3.60 -4.08
N ASP A 82 -5.39 4.65 -4.90
CA ASP A 82 -4.16 5.43 -5.06
C ASP A 82 -4.24 6.76 -4.31
N LEU A 83 -3.64 6.82 -3.12
CA LEU A 83 -3.63 8.03 -2.27
C LEU A 83 -2.70 9.13 -2.82
N LYS A 84 -1.76 8.77 -3.70
CA LYS A 84 -0.67 9.64 -4.15
C LYS A 84 -0.76 10.00 -5.63
N TYR A 85 -1.79 9.51 -6.33
CA TYR A 85 -1.99 9.74 -7.77
C TYR A 85 -0.75 9.36 -8.59
N VAL A 86 -0.15 8.23 -8.23
CA VAL A 86 1.08 7.67 -8.82
C VAL A 86 0.76 6.94 -10.12
N LEU A 87 -0.40 6.29 -10.20
CA LEU A 87 -0.84 5.55 -11.38
C LEU A 87 -1.21 6.53 -12.50
N SER A 88 -0.89 6.15 -13.74
CA SER A 88 -1.23 6.93 -14.92
C SER A 88 -2.75 7.04 -15.07
N VAL A 89 -3.25 8.11 -15.71
CA VAL A 89 -4.70 8.34 -15.89
C VAL A 89 -5.39 7.17 -16.62
N SER A 90 -4.67 6.48 -17.50
CA SER A 90 -5.13 5.28 -18.22
C SER A 90 -5.33 4.04 -17.33
N GLU A 91 -4.81 4.07 -16.11
CA GLU A 91 -4.74 2.96 -15.16
C GLU A 91 -5.62 3.18 -13.92
N ARG A 92 -6.21 4.38 -13.78
CA ARG A 92 -7.14 4.73 -12.71
C ARG A 92 -8.54 4.31 -13.09
N ASP A 93 -9.03 3.26 -12.44
CA ASP A 93 -10.42 2.83 -12.52
C ASP A 93 -11.25 3.69 -11.57
N LEU A 94 -11.45 4.97 -11.93
CA LEU A 94 -12.38 5.86 -11.25
C LEU A 94 -12.82 6.94 -12.24
N ARG A 95 -13.84 6.60 -13.04
CA ARG A 95 -14.86 7.56 -13.44
C ARG A 95 -15.82 7.71 -12.26
N LEU A 96 -15.65 8.78 -11.49
CA LEU A 96 -16.75 9.42 -10.74
C LEU A 96 -17.27 10.58 -11.59
#